data_AF-A0AAD7TYX3-F1
#
_entry.id   AF-A0AAD7TYX3-F1
#
_cell.length_a   1.000
_cell.length_b   1.000
_cell.length_c   1.000
_cell.angle_alpha   90.00
_cell.angle_beta   90.00
_cell.angle_gamma   90.00
#
_symmetry.space_group_name_H-M   'P 1'
#
loop_
_entity.id
_entity.type
_entity.pdbx_description
1 polymer ?
#
loop_
_entity_poly.entity_id
_entity_poly.type
_entity_poly.pdbx_seq_one_letter_code
_entity_poly.pdbx_strand_id
1 'polypeptide(L)'
;MSRHNKYKLSRAEALRQVDPIVDRYLKYLTADAEDTEILSHDPTRRDAIIAQLYADPNVKPSCWPRDIVGTDPSPEECDEYLAQADAAIDKLTPPQSLEDRVTRCHIATAAILVLQEYKWGYALQDYYDLQDKVFVQYNDKFADWMKNVFPQFRAQHPNVGLGGHPTCSSSMRQPSLSYQTPLIPPPMQNPGSPKAFSAEEVANFLSSPHTLLGKQFRSSPPPVDGHDYEGMWEVESYTTRMPQGRIDYEFVILLKDFGSVAIPMGQEEVKLLLTHSVIVA
;
A
#
# COMPACT_ATOMS: atom_id res chain seq x y z
N MET A 1 27.24 -5.34 -22.03
CA MET A 1 26.67 -3.97 -21.98
C MET A 1 25.57 -3.97 -20.93
N SER A 2 25.45 -2.92 -20.10
CA SER A 2 24.42 -2.84 -19.06
C SER A 2 23.03 -2.84 -19.71
N ARG A 3 22.09 -3.68 -19.23
CA ARG A 3 20.72 -3.84 -19.79
C ARG A 3 19.96 -2.52 -19.94
N HIS A 4 20.31 -1.55 -19.11
CA HIS A 4 19.73 -0.21 -19.03
C HIS A 4 20.14 0.72 -20.18
N ASN A 5 21.27 0.46 -20.86
CA ASN A 5 21.83 1.41 -21.84
C ASN A 5 20.92 1.64 -23.05
N LYS A 6 20.05 0.69 -23.41
CA LYS A 6 19.12 0.81 -24.54
C LYS A 6 17.91 1.69 -24.26
N TYR A 7 17.66 2.02 -23.00
CA TYR A 7 16.59 2.92 -22.57
C TYR A 7 17.08 4.36 -22.38
N LYS A 8 18.38 4.62 -22.56
CA LYS A 8 18.95 5.94 -22.32
C LYS A 8 18.37 6.97 -23.28
N LEU A 9 17.85 8.03 -22.69
CA LEU A 9 17.35 9.19 -23.40
C LEU A 9 18.34 10.36 -23.25
N SER A 10 18.40 11.22 -24.25
CA SER A 10 18.93 12.57 -24.04
C SER A 10 18.02 13.32 -23.05
N ARG A 11 18.56 14.34 -22.37
CA ARG A 11 17.78 15.12 -21.41
C ARG A 11 16.53 15.76 -22.03
N ALA A 12 16.65 16.21 -23.29
CA ALA A 12 15.53 16.81 -24.02
C ALA A 12 14.43 15.78 -24.33
N GLU A 13 14.79 14.53 -24.64
CA GLU A 13 13.83 13.44 -24.83
C GLU A 13 13.19 13.04 -23.51
N ALA A 14 13.98 12.85 -22.45
CA ALA A 14 13.49 12.52 -21.11
C ALA A 14 12.48 13.57 -20.60
N LEU A 15 12.76 14.86 -20.80
CA LEU A 15 11.86 15.94 -20.42
C LEU A 15 10.50 15.84 -21.13
N ARG A 16 10.46 15.43 -22.41
CA ARG A 16 9.21 15.25 -23.17
C ARG A 16 8.41 14.02 -22.72
N GLN A 17 9.03 13.09 -22.01
CA GLN A 17 8.36 11.89 -21.51
C GLN A 17 7.64 12.11 -20.17
N VAL A 18 7.96 13.19 -19.44
CA VAL A 18 7.39 13.43 -18.09
C VAL A 18 5.86 13.41 -18.11
N ASP A 19 5.23 14.25 -18.93
CA ASP A 19 3.76 14.35 -18.95
C ASP A 19 3.08 13.08 -19.50
N PRO A 20 3.56 12.47 -20.61
CA PRO A 20 3.04 11.17 -21.07
C PRO A 20 3.11 10.04 -20.04
N ILE A 21 4.21 9.97 -19.27
CA ILE A 21 4.35 8.97 -18.19
C ILE A 21 3.30 9.26 -17.12
N VAL A 22 3.18 10.50 -16.65
CA VAL A 22 2.21 10.89 -15.62
C VAL A 22 0.78 10.56 -16.05
N ASP A 23 0.39 10.92 -17.27
CA ASP A 23 -0.99 10.72 -17.75
C ASP A 23 -1.33 9.23 -17.92
N ARG A 24 -0.41 8.41 -18.45
CA ARG A 24 -0.61 6.95 -18.52
C ARG A 24 -0.65 6.32 -17.14
N TYR A 25 0.25 6.72 -16.24
CA TYR A 25 0.29 6.18 -14.87
C TYR A 25 -1.02 6.46 -14.13
N LEU A 26 -1.55 7.68 -14.27
CA LEU A 26 -2.85 8.05 -13.71
C LEU A 26 -4.01 7.25 -14.31
N LYS A 27 -4.03 7.05 -15.64
CA LYS A 27 -5.04 6.21 -16.30
C LYS A 27 -5.08 4.82 -15.68
N TYR A 28 -3.92 4.19 -15.50
CA TYR A 28 -3.84 2.84 -14.94
C TYR A 28 -4.21 2.82 -13.45
N LEU A 29 -3.70 3.75 -12.65
CA LEU A 29 -4.04 3.85 -11.22
C LEU A 29 -5.54 4.06 -10.99
N THR A 30 -6.17 4.92 -11.78
CA THR A 30 -7.61 5.17 -11.66
C THR A 30 -8.42 3.92 -12.01
N ALA A 31 -8.09 3.23 -13.11
CA ALA A 31 -8.77 1.98 -13.48
C ALA A 31 -8.59 0.90 -12.40
N ASP A 32 -7.37 0.73 -11.88
CA ASP A 32 -7.04 -0.21 -10.82
C ASP A 32 -7.77 0.09 -9.50
N ALA A 33 -7.81 1.36 -9.09
CA ALA A 33 -8.48 1.79 -7.86
C ALA A 33 -10.00 1.59 -7.93
N GLU A 34 -10.63 1.96 -9.05
CA GLU A 34 -12.05 1.74 -9.28
C GLU A 34 -12.42 0.26 -9.21
N ASP A 35 -11.65 -0.61 -9.87
CA ASP A 35 -11.95 -2.02 -9.92
C ASP A 35 -11.64 -2.71 -8.59
N THR A 36 -10.53 -2.37 -7.94
CA THR A 36 -10.18 -2.92 -6.62
C THR A 36 -11.26 -2.61 -5.58
N GLU A 37 -11.80 -1.39 -5.59
CA GLU A 37 -12.93 -1.02 -4.74
C GLU A 37 -14.10 -1.99 -4.93
N ILE A 38 -14.59 -2.14 -6.16
CA ILE A 38 -15.75 -2.98 -6.44
C ILE A 38 -15.45 -4.46 -6.15
N LEU A 39 -14.28 -4.94 -6.54
CA LEU A 39 -13.85 -6.33 -6.33
C LEU A 39 -13.63 -6.68 -4.86
N SER A 40 -13.31 -5.70 -4.00
CA SER A 40 -13.12 -5.93 -2.56
C SER A 40 -14.40 -6.34 -1.82
N HIS A 41 -15.58 -6.09 -2.42
CA HIS A 41 -16.87 -6.39 -1.81
C HIS A 41 -17.24 -7.88 -1.86
N ASP A 42 -16.69 -8.63 -2.82
CA ASP A 42 -16.81 -10.08 -2.88
C ASP A 42 -15.46 -10.71 -3.22
N PRO A 43 -14.54 -10.82 -2.23
CA PRO A 43 -13.22 -11.36 -2.45
C PRO A 43 -13.26 -12.83 -2.89
N THR A 44 -14.27 -13.60 -2.46
CA THR A 44 -14.41 -15.00 -2.86
C THR A 44 -14.73 -15.11 -4.35
N ARG A 45 -15.68 -14.30 -4.84
CA ARG A 45 -16.01 -14.27 -6.27
C ARG A 45 -14.87 -13.72 -7.10
N ARG A 46 -14.19 -12.65 -6.64
CA ARG A 46 -12.98 -12.13 -7.27
C ARG A 46 -11.93 -13.23 -7.44
N ASP A 47 -11.59 -13.93 -6.36
CA ASP A 47 -10.53 -14.94 -6.38
C ASP A 47 -10.92 -16.13 -7.27
N ALA A 48 -12.21 -16.50 -7.32
CA ALA A 48 -12.71 -17.51 -8.25
C ALA A 48 -12.55 -17.09 -9.72
N ILE A 49 -12.81 -15.82 -10.06
CA ILE A 49 -12.61 -15.28 -11.42
C ILE A 49 -11.11 -15.24 -11.75
N ILE A 50 -10.25 -14.81 -10.81
CA ILE A 50 -8.79 -14.81 -11.00
C ILE A 50 -8.28 -16.24 -11.25
N ALA A 51 -8.75 -17.21 -10.47
CA ALA A 51 -8.38 -18.61 -10.66
C ALA A 51 -8.82 -19.14 -12.04
N GLN A 52 -9.99 -18.74 -12.53
CA GLN A 52 -10.46 -19.08 -13.88
C GLN A 52 -9.62 -18.41 -14.97
N LEU A 53 -9.26 -17.13 -14.78
CA LEU A 53 -8.39 -16.40 -15.69
C LEU A 53 -7.02 -17.10 -15.83
N TYR A 54 -6.45 -17.56 -14.72
CA TYR A 54 -5.18 -18.29 -14.70
C TYR A 54 -5.27 -19.77 -15.08
N ALA A 55 -6.47 -20.29 -15.30
CA ALA A 55 -6.65 -21.61 -15.89
C ALA A 55 -6.38 -21.61 -17.41
N ASP A 56 -6.42 -20.44 -18.06
CA ASP A 56 -6.02 -20.30 -19.46
C ASP A 56 -4.49 -20.40 -19.58
N PRO A 57 -3.94 -21.38 -20.33
CA PRO A 57 -2.49 -21.55 -20.47
C PRO A 57 -1.80 -20.37 -21.18
N ASN A 58 -2.55 -19.49 -21.85
CA ASN A 58 -2.01 -18.30 -22.48
C ASN A 58 -1.90 -17.10 -21.52
N VAL A 59 -2.49 -17.20 -20.33
CA VAL A 59 -2.43 -16.14 -19.32
C VAL A 59 -1.41 -16.51 -18.25
N LYS A 60 -0.42 -15.65 -18.06
CA LYS A 60 0.59 -15.86 -17.01
C LYS A 60 0.03 -15.40 -15.66
N PRO A 61 0.17 -16.20 -14.59
CA PRO A 61 -0.25 -15.83 -13.24
C PRO A 61 0.75 -14.88 -12.57
N SER A 62 1.10 -13.81 -13.26
CA SER A 62 2.11 -12.84 -12.84
C SER A 62 1.90 -11.52 -13.55
N CYS A 63 2.02 -10.42 -12.81
CA CYS A 63 2.07 -9.08 -13.36
C CYS A 63 3.51 -8.54 -13.45
N TRP A 64 4.52 -9.34 -13.11
CA TRP A 64 5.91 -8.88 -13.11
C TRP A 64 6.36 -8.51 -14.53
N PRO A 65 7.02 -7.36 -14.74
CA PRO A 65 7.35 -6.88 -16.09
C PRO A 65 8.15 -7.90 -16.91
N ARG A 66 9.09 -8.62 -16.28
CA ARG A 66 9.88 -9.67 -16.93
C ARG A 66 9.04 -10.83 -17.49
N ASP A 67 7.90 -11.12 -16.87
CA ASP A 67 6.99 -12.19 -17.29
C ASP A 67 6.07 -11.69 -18.40
N ILE A 68 5.78 -10.38 -18.43
CA ILE A 68 4.89 -9.74 -19.39
C ILE A 68 5.60 -9.43 -20.71
N VAL A 69 6.70 -8.67 -20.66
CA VAL A 69 7.46 -8.21 -21.85
C VAL A 69 8.77 -8.98 -22.06
N GLY A 70 9.09 -9.94 -21.20
CA GLY A 70 10.33 -10.73 -21.29
C GLY A 70 11.47 -10.15 -20.44
N THR A 71 12.58 -10.88 -20.35
CA THR A 71 13.68 -10.56 -19.41
C THR A 71 14.62 -9.45 -19.87
N ASP A 72 14.56 -9.08 -21.16
CA ASP A 72 15.41 -8.04 -21.75
C ASP A 72 14.68 -7.34 -22.92
N PRO A 73 13.50 -6.76 -22.71
CA PRO A 73 12.66 -6.21 -23.78
C PRO A 73 13.32 -5.00 -24.45
N SER A 74 13.04 -4.72 -25.71
CA SER A 74 13.42 -3.46 -26.35
C SER A 74 12.50 -2.32 -25.90
N PRO A 75 12.91 -1.04 -26.04
CA PRO A 75 12.01 0.09 -25.80
C PRO A 75 10.69 0.01 -26.57
N GLU A 76 10.75 -0.49 -27.81
CA GLU A 76 9.60 -0.67 -28.71
C GLU A 76 8.68 -1.80 -28.24
N GLU A 77 9.22 -2.92 -27.77
CA GLU A 77 8.41 -4.02 -27.19
C GLU A 77 7.64 -3.53 -25.94
N CYS A 78 8.28 -2.69 -25.11
CA CYS A 78 7.58 -2.05 -24.01
C CYS A 78 6.48 -1.09 -24.48
N ASP A 79 6.73 -0.30 -25.54
CA ASP A 79 5.74 0.63 -26.07
C ASP A 79 4.55 -0.09 -26.71
N GLU A 80 4.82 -1.18 -27.43
CA GLU A 80 3.79 -2.04 -28.03
C GLU A 80 2.89 -2.64 -26.95
N TYR A 81 3.48 -3.22 -25.89
CA TYR A 81 2.71 -3.75 -24.77
C TYR A 81 1.84 -2.67 -24.11
N LEU A 82 2.40 -1.51 -23.80
CA LEU A 82 1.64 -0.43 -23.16
C LEU A 82 0.52 0.10 -24.07
N ALA A 83 0.73 0.13 -25.39
CA ALA A 83 -0.31 0.50 -26.35
C ALA A 83 -1.44 -0.54 -26.41
N GLN A 84 -1.11 -1.83 -26.36
CA GLN A 84 -2.10 -2.91 -26.26
C GLN A 84 -2.88 -2.84 -24.94
N ALA A 85 -2.19 -2.56 -23.83
CA ALA A 85 -2.82 -2.37 -22.52
C ALA A 85 -3.78 -1.17 -22.53
N ASP A 86 -3.37 -0.04 -23.12
CA ASP A 86 -4.24 1.13 -23.29
C ASP A 86 -5.52 0.79 -24.05
N ALA A 87 -5.38 0.13 -25.20
CA ALA A 87 -6.52 -0.25 -26.03
C ALA A 87 -7.46 -1.24 -25.31
N ALA A 88 -6.90 -2.18 -24.54
CA ALA A 88 -7.69 -3.13 -23.78
C ALA A 88 -8.45 -2.46 -22.62
N ILE A 89 -7.80 -1.56 -21.87
CA ILE A 89 -8.43 -0.77 -20.80
C ILE A 89 -9.54 0.11 -21.37
N ASP A 90 -9.31 0.76 -22.52
CA ASP A 90 -10.31 1.61 -23.17
C ASP A 90 -11.54 0.80 -23.58
N LYS A 91 -11.32 -0.41 -24.14
CA LYS A 91 -12.41 -1.33 -24.49
C LYS A 91 -13.21 -1.80 -23.28
N LEU A 92 -12.55 -1.99 -22.14
CA LEU A 92 -13.15 -2.45 -20.88
C LEU A 92 -13.74 -1.30 -20.05
N THR A 93 -13.73 -0.07 -20.54
CA THR A 93 -14.22 1.11 -19.80
C THR A 93 -15.49 1.71 -20.46
N PRO A 94 -16.64 1.80 -19.76
CA PRO A 94 -16.88 1.27 -18.42
C PRO A 94 -17.03 -0.26 -18.43
N PRO A 95 -16.58 -0.97 -17.37
CA PRO A 95 -16.67 -2.42 -17.30
C PRO A 95 -18.13 -2.89 -17.18
N GLN A 96 -18.49 -3.94 -17.91
CA GLN A 96 -19.86 -4.45 -17.99
C GLN A 96 -20.13 -5.63 -17.04
N SER A 97 -19.07 -6.24 -16.51
CA SER A 97 -19.12 -7.43 -15.65
C SER A 97 -18.02 -7.42 -14.57
N LEU A 98 -18.10 -8.32 -13.58
CA LEU A 98 -17.00 -8.52 -12.63
C LEU A 98 -15.77 -9.10 -13.32
N GLU A 99 -15.98 -9.94 -14.32
CA GLU A 99 -14.93 -10.53 -15.16
C GLU A 99 -14.17 -9.44 -15.94
N ASP A 100 -14.88 -8.45 -16.49
CA ASP A 100 -14.25 -7.28 -17.12
C ASP A 100 -13.42 -6.48 -16.12
N ARG A 101 -13.91 -6.29 -14.89
CA ARG A 101 -13.18 -5.57 -13.83
C ARG A 101 -11.93 -6.31 -13.39
N VAL A 102 -12.00 -7.64 -13.19
CA VAL A 102 -10.82 -8.44 -12.87
C VAL A 102 -9.80 -8.34 -14.01
N THR A 103 -10.25 -8.43 -15.26
CA THR A 103 -9.38 -8.33 -16.44
C THR A 103 -8.75 -6.94 -16.55
N ARG A 104 -9.53 -5.87 -16.43
CA ARG A 104 -9.06 -4.49 -16.52
C ARG A 104 -8.08 -4.16 -15.38
N CYS A 105 -8.37 -4.59 -14.16
CA CYS A 105 -7.46 -4.49 -13.02
C CYS A 105 -6.13 -5.20 -13.29
N HIS A 106 -6.13 -6.47 -13.74
CA HIS A 106 -4.89 -7.20 -14.06
C HIS A 106 -4.05 -6.50 -15.12
N ILE A 107 -4.69 -6.02 -16.20
CA ILE A 107 -4.01 -5.28 -17.26
C ILE A 107 -3.43 -3.97 -16.74
N ALA A 108 -4.21 -3.21 -15.95
CA ALA A 108 -3.77 -1.95 -15.36
C ALA A 108 -2.58 -2.14 -14.41
N THR A 109 -2.66 -3.12 -13.49
CA THR A 109 -1.55 -3.44 -12.58
C THR A 109 -0.27 -3.81 -13.34
N ALA A 110 -0.38 -4.67 -14.36
CA ALA A 110 0.77 -5.07 -15.17
C ALA A 110 1.35 -3.88 -15.97
N ALA A 111 0.50 -3.02 -16.52
CA ALA A 111 0.91 -1.81 -17.23
C ALA A 111 1.61 -0.79 -16.32
N ILE A 112 1.15 -0.63 -15.08
CA ILE A 112 1.83 0.18 -14.04
C ILE A 112 3.27 -0.30 -13.85
N LEU A 113 3.44 -1.62 -13.64
CA LEU A 113 4.76 -2.19 -13.38
C LEU A 113 5.70 -2.06 -14.58
N VAL A 114 5.22 -2.29 -15.81
CA VAL A 114 6.01 -2.11 -17.04
C VAL A 114 6.39 -0.64 -17.24
N LEU A 115 5.44 0.28 -17.05
CA LEU A 115 5.68 1.71 -17.19
C LEU A 115 6.69 2.21 -16.15
N GLN A 116 6.54 1.77 -14.89
CA GLN A 116 7.42 2.14 -13.78
C GLN A 116 8.85 1.62 -14.00
N GLU A 117 9.02 0.36 -14.40
CA GLU A 117 10.37 -0.19 -14.59
C GLU A 117 11.08 0.43 -15.80
N TYR A 118 10.45 0.42 -16.97
CA TYR A 118 11.15 0.70 -18.22
C TYR A 118 11.07 2.16 -18.67
N LYS A 119 9.93 2.82 -18.48
CA LYS A 119 9.75 4.21 -18.97
C LYS A 119 10.08 5.24 -17.89
N TRP A 120 9.85 4.91 -16.63
CA TRP A 120 10.23 5.77 -15.53
C TRP A 120 11.62 5.40 -15.00
N GLY A 121 11.80 4.19 -14.48
CA GLY A 121 13.03 3.77 -13.81
C GLY A 121 14.25 3.80 -14.74
N TYR A 122 14.19 3.10 -15.88
CA TYR A 122 15.33 3.02 -16.80
C TYR A 122 15.46 4.25 -17.70
N ALA A 123 14.38 4.74 -18.31
CA ALA A 123 14.50 5.84 -19.27
C ALA A 123 14.83 7.19 -18.63
N LEU A 124 14.48 7.40 -17.35
CA LEU A 124 14.83 8.61 -16.59
C LEU A 124 15.97 8.38 -15.60
N GLN A 125 16.67 7.25 -15.65
CA GLN A 125 17.68 6.85 -14.66
C GLN A 125 18.75 7.93 -14.41
N ASP A 126 19.19 8.60 -15.48
CA ASP A 126 20.24 9.62 -15.44
C ASP A 126 19.71 11.03 -15.06
N TYR A 127 18.40 11.20 -14.83
CA TYR A 127 17.73 12.49 -14.59
C TYR A 127 16.80 12.43 -13.37
N TYR A 128 17.38 12.38 -12.17
CA TYR A 128 16.63 12.32 -10.90
C TYR A 128 15.60 13.44 -10.73
N ASP A 129 15.91 14.64 -11.21
CA ASP A 129 14.99 15.78 -11.16
C ASP A 129 13.71 15.55 -11.99
N LEU A 130 13.83 14.81 -13.10
CA LEU A 130 12.68 14.44 -13.93
C LEU A 130 11.88 13.27 -13.32
N GLN A 131 12.56 12.33 -12.64
CA GLN A 131 11.87 11.28 -11.88
C GLN A 131 11.04 11.86 -10.74
N ASP A 132 11.63 12.77 -9.96
CA ASP A 132 10.94 13.48 -8.89
C ASP A 132 9.76 14.29 -9.44
N LYS A 133 9.96 14.96 -10.58
CA LYS A 133 8.88 15.68 -11.26
C LYS A 133 7.74 14.77 -11.71
N VAL A 134 8.01 13.55 -12.21
CA VAL A 134 6.96 12.55 -12.48
C VAL A 134 6.26 12.20 -11.16
N PHE A 135 7.02 11.90 -10.11
CA PHE A 135 6.50 11.49 -8.81
C PHE A 135 5.52 12.50 -8.20
N VAL A 136 5.96 13.75 -8.09
CA VAL A 136 5.16 14.84 -7.51
C VAL A 136 3.90 15.05 -8.34
N GLN A 137 4.03 15.13 -9.67
CA GLN A 137 2.87 15.42 -10.53
C GLN A 137 1.79 14.33 -10.50
N TYR A 138 2.15 13.05 -10.58
CA TYR A 138 1.13 12.00 -10.54
C TYR A 138 0.50 11.91 -9.14
N ASN A 139 1.28 12.09 -8.06
CA ASN A 139 0.73 12.06 -6.70
C ASN A 139 -0.25 13.20 -6.46
N ASP A 140 0.08 14.42 -6.89
CA ASP A 140 -0.82 15.57 -6.74
C ASP A 140 -2.14 15.34 -7.50
N LYS A 141 -2.04 14.90 -8.77
CA LYS A 141 -3.22 14.60 -9.60
C LYS A 141 -4.04 13.43 -9.04
N PHE A 142 -3.39 12.37 -8.57
CA PHE A 142 -4.08 11.20 -8.01
C PHE A 142 -4.71 11.52 -6.66
N ALA A 143 -4.05 12.29 -5.80
CA ALA A 143 -4.60 12.75 -4.53
C ALA A 143 -5.83 13.64 -4.74
N ASP A 144 -5.79 14.54 -5.72
CA ASP A 144 -6.94 15.35 -6.10
C ASP A 144 -8.11 14.47 -6.58
N TRP A 145 -7.83 13.50 -7.47
CA TRP A 145 -8.83 12.55 -7.94
C TRP A 145 -9.43 11.71 -6.80
N MET A 146 -8.60 11.19 -5.90
CA MET A 146 -9.02 10.42 -4.72
C MET A 146 -9.90 11.24 -3.76
N LYS A 147 -9.65 12.54 -3.67
CA LYS A 147 -10.42 13.45 -2.81
C LYS A 147 -11.74 13.89 -3.45
N ASN A 148 -11.73 14.15 -4.75
CA ASN A 148 -12.84 14.86 -5.41
C ASN A 148 -13.71 13.96 -6.29
N VAL A 149 -13.13 12.96 -6.96
CA VAL A 149 -13.79 12.12 -7.97
C VAL A 149 -14.14 10.75 -7.40
N PHE A 150 -13.18 10.09 -6.76
CA PHE A 150 -13.36 8.73 -6.24
C PHE A 150 -14.52 8.57 -5.24
N PRO A 151 -14.82 9.54 -4.35
CA PRO A 151 -15.99 9.44 -3.47
C PRO A 151 -17.32 9.44 -4.25
N GLN A 152 -17.37 10.12 -5.40
CA GLN A 152 -18.54 10.12 -6.26
C GLN A 152 -18.71 8.76 -6.94
N PHE A 153 -17.62 8.15 -7.39
CA PHE A 153 -17.62 6.78 -7.90
C PHE A 153 -18.15 5.79 -6.84
N ARG A 154 -17.64 5.84 -5.61
CA ARG A 154 -18.15 5.00 -4.51
C ARG A 154 -19.64 5.21 -4.26
N ALA A 155 -20.10 6.45 -4.26
CA ALA A 155 -21.52 6.77 -4.06
C ALA A 155 -22.44 6.22 -5.16
N GLN A 156 -21.94 6.01 -6.38
CA GLN A 156 -22.69 5.41 -7.49
C GLN A 156 -22.78 3.88 -7.39
N HIS A 157 -21.95 3.25 -6.55
CA HIS A 157 -21.92 1.79 -6.36
C HIS A 157 -22.26 1.37 -4.91
N PRO A 158 -23.37 1.82 -4.31
CA PRO A 158 -23.66 1.59 -2.88
C PRO A 158 -24.05 0.15 -2.52
N ASN A 159 -24.35 -0.70 -3.51
CA ASN A 159 -25.02 -2.00 -3.32
C ASN A 159 -24.28 -3.21 -3.91
N VAL A 160 -23.04 -3.07 -4.35
CA VAL A 160 -22.23 -4.25 -4.69
C VAL A 160 -21.72 -4.83 -3.37
N GLY A 161 -22.51 -5.69 -2.73
CA GLY A 161 -22.08 -6.44 -1.53
C GLY A 161 -22.43 -5.83 -0.16
N LEU A 162 -23.68 -5.40 0.05
CA LEU A 162 -24.25 -5.40 1.41
C LEU A 162 -24.51 -6.84 1.86
N GLY A 163 -23.42 -7.55 2.16
CA GLY A 163 -23.35 -8.72 3.00
C GLY A 163 -22.65 -8.33 4.31
N GLY A 164 -23.33 -7.55 5.14
CA GLY A 164 -23.00 -7.42 6.56
C GLY A 164 -21.74 -6.63 6.92
N HIS A 165 -21.74 -5.32 6.69
CA HIS A 165 -21.09 -4.41 7.65
C HIS A 165 -22.05 -3.25 7.93
N PRO A 166 -22.44 -3.01 9.20
CA PRO A 166 -23.27 -1.87 9.52
C PRO A 166 -22.48 -0.60 9.19
N THR A 167 -23.11 0.24 8.38
CA THR A 167 -22.68 1.57 7.99
C THR A 167 -22.17 2.36 9.20
N CYS A 168 -20.86 2.63 9.26
CA CYS A 168 -20.34 3.77 10.01
C CYS A 168 -20.53 5.03 9.16
N SER A 169 -21.79 5.38 8.88
CA SER A 169 -22.17 6.76 8.64
C SER A 169 -22.15 7.46 9.99
N SER A 170 -21.07 8.15 10.31
CA SER A 170 -21.09 9.20 11.34
C SER A 170 -20.74 10.53 10.69
N SER A 171 -21.72 11.05 9.96
CA SER A 171 -22.01 12.48 10.02
C SER A 171 -22.46 12.78 11.46
N MET A 172 -21.53 13.08 12.37
CA MET A 172 -21.91 13.73 13.62
C MET A 172 -22.05 15.23 13.38
N ARG A 173 -23.28 15.63 13.05
CA ARG A 173 -23.79 16.92 13.52
C ARG A 173 -23.75 16.89 15.04
N GLN A 174 -23.10 17.88 15.65
CA GLN A 174 -23.20 18.15 17.08
C GLN A 174 -24.68 18.29 17.49
N PRO A 175 -25.17 17.52 18.46
CA PRO A 175 -26.33 17.90 19.24
C PRO A 175 -25.84 18.80 20.37
N SER A 176 -26.22 20.08 20.33
CA SER A 176 -26.15 20.93 21.51
C SER A 176 -27.12 20.39 22.57
N LEU A 177 -26.60 19.84 23.66
CA LEU A 177 -27.41 19.52 24.84
C LEU A 177 -26.83 20.21 26.06
N SER A 178 -27.57 21.24 26.45
CA SER A 178 -27.85 21.73 27.80
C SER A 178 -27.24 20.94 28.96
N TYR A 179 -26.51 21.70 29.79
CA TYR A 179 -26.20 21.45 31.19
C TYR A 179 -27.23 20.57 31.92
N GLN A 180 -26.81 19.38 32.35
CA GLN A 180 -27.27 18.79 33.61
C GLN A 180 -26.09 18.17 34.38
N THR A 181 -26.20 18.36 35.68
CA THR A 181 -25.24 18.21 36.78
C THR A 181 -24.54 16.84 36.85
N PRO A 182 -23.26 16.76 37.27
CA PRO A 182 -22.52 15.50 37.29
C PRO A 182 -22.94 14.61 38.46
N LEU A 183 -23.39 13.40 38.16
CA LEU A 183 -23.41 12.29 39.10
C LEU A 183 -22.03 11.63 39.12
N ILE A 184 -21.43 11.62 40.31
CA ILE A 184 -20.13 11.03 40.65
C ILE A 184 -20.07 9.57 40.15
N PRO A 185 -19.07 9.18 39.35
CA PRO A 185 -18.86 7.77 39.03
C PRO A 185 -18.27 7.03 40.25
N PRO A 186 -18.59 5.73 40.43
CA PRO A 186 -18.03 4.94 41.52
C PRO A 186 -16.51 4.82 41.37
N PRO A 187 -15.76 4.62 42.47
CA PRO A 187 -14.30 4.60 42.46
C PRO A 187 -13.82 3.40 41.63
N MET A 188 -13.39 3.66 40.39
CA MET A 188 -12.63 2.70 39.62
C MET A 188 -11.22 2.64 40.21
N GLN A 189 -10.90 1.45 40.70
CA GLN A 189 -9.61 1.05 41.20
C GLN A 189 -8.54 1.37 40.15
N ASN A 190 -7.51 2.13 40.53
CA ASN A 190 -6.28 2.27 39.74
C ASN A 190 -5.62 0.88 39.59
N PRO A 191 -5.37 0.37 38.38
CA PRO A 191 -4.21 -0.47 38.13
C PRO A 191 -3.07 0.50 37.83
N GLY A 192 -2.12 0.69 38.75
CA GLY A 192 -0.93 -0.16 38.74
C GLY A 192 0.11 0.49 37.83
N SER A 193 1.29 0.75 38.35
CA SER A 193 2.45 1.28 37.61
C SER A 193 2.59 0.66 36.20
N PRO A 194 3.04 1.42 35.18
CA PRO A 194 3.27 0.88 33.84
C PRO A 194 4.17 -0.36 33.93
N LYS A 195 3.60 -1.53 33.62
CA LYS A 195 4.27 -2.82 33.71
C LYS A 195 4.88 -3.14 32.34
N ALA A 196 6.19 -3.36 32.30
CA ALA A 196 6.86 -3.89 31.11
C ALA A 196 6.24 -5.22 30.68
N PHE A 197 6.25 -5.51 29.38
CA PHE A 197 5.71 -6.76 28.85
C PHE A 197 6.45 -7.97 29.44
N SER A 198 5.67 -8.99 29.79
CA SER A 198 6.23 -10.31 30.10
C SER A 198 6.82 -10.96 28.84
N ALA A 199 7.76 -11.87 29.01
CA ALA A 199 8.36 -12.60 27.89
C ALA A 199 7.33 -13.37 27.05
N GLU A 200 6.24 -13.84 27.68
CA GLU A 200 5.12 -14.50 27.00
C GLU A 200 4.33 -13.52 26.12
N GLU A 201 4.06 -12.30 26.62
CA GLU A 201 3.40 -11.26 25.83
C GLU A 201 4.25 -10.84 24.63
N VAL A 202 5.56 -10.66 24.82
CA VAL A 202 6.50 -10.37 23.72
C VAL A 202 6.49 -11.50 22.69
N ALA A 203 6.57 -12.76 23.13
CA ALA A 203 6.51 -13.91 22.23
C ALA A 203 5.19 -13.97 21.45
N ASN A 204 4.06 -13.68 22.10
CA ASN A 204 2.75 -13.61 21.45
C ASN A 204 2.73 -12.53 20.36
N PHE A 205 3.22 -11.33 20.64
CA PHE A 205 3.30 -10.25 19.65
C PHE A 205 4.14 -10.63 18.43
N LEU A 206 5.31 -11.24 18.64
CA LEU A 206 6.21 -11.62 17.54
C LEU A 206 5.68 -12.81 16.74
N SER A 207 4.91 -13.70 17.36
CA SER A 207 4.23 -14.81 16.66
C SER A 207 3.00 -14.35 15.87
N SER A 208 2.42 -13.21 16.24
CA SER A 208 1.22 -12.64 15.64
C SER A 208 1.38 -11.13 15.35
N PRO A 209 2.25 -10.74 14.38
CA PRO A 209 2.63 -9.34 14.14
C PRO A 209 1.46 -8.37 13.91
N HIS A 210 0.36 -8.84 13.33
CA HIS A 210 -0.85 -8.02 13.12
C HIS A 210 -1.42 -7.43 14.42
N THR A 211 -1.16 -8.05 15.57
CA THR A 211 -1.60 -7.56 16.88
C THR A 211 -0.83 -6.32 17.34
N LEU A 212 0.31 -6.00 16.72
CA LEU A 212 1.10 -4.79 17.00
C LEU A 212 0.59 -3.55 16.24
N LEU A 213 -0.13 -3.74 15.14
CA LEU A 213 -0.60 -2.64 14.29
C LEU A 213 -1.59 -1.75 15.04
N GLY A 214 -1.41 -0.43 14.93
CA GLY A 214 -2.25 0.56 15.59
C GLY A 214 -2.02 0.71 17.10
N LYS A 215 -1.01 0.04 17.66
CA LYS A 215 -0.59 0.24 19.06
C LYS A 215 0.59 1.20 19.13
N GLN A 216 0.55 2.07 20.14
CA GLN A 216 1.67 2.96 20.47
C GLN A 216 2.38 2.47 21.71
N PHE A 217 3.70 2.50 21.65
CA PHE A 217 4.58 2.01 22.69
C PHE A 217 5.51 3.14 23.13
N ARG A 218 5.81 3.17 24.43
CA ARG A 218 6.87 4.02 24.98
C ARG A 218 8.04 3.14 25.40
N SER A 219 9.20 3.36 24.79
CA SER A 219 10.46 2.70 25.13
C SER A 219 11.14 3.40 26.32
N SER A 220 11.66 2.62 27.27
CA SER A 220 12.46 3.10 28.41
C SER A 220 13.51 2.06 28.79
N PRO A 221 14.58 1.89 27.97
CA PRO A 221 15.62 0.91 28.23
C PRO A 221 16.48 1.28 29.45
N PRO A 222 17.05 0.29 30.17
CA PRO A 222 18.01 0.57 31.24
C PRO A 222 19.29 1.20 30.67
N PRO A 223 19.96 2.13 31.39
CA PRO A 223 21.04 2.96 30.87
C PRO A 223 22.39 2.23 30.67
N VAL A 224 22.38 0.95 30.26
CA VAL A 224 23.56 0.08 30.38
C VAL A 224 24.20 -0.32 29.04
N ASP A 225 23.55 -0.24 27.88
CA ASP A 225 24.11 -0.85 26.66
C ASP A 225 23.92 -0.03 25.38
N GLY A 226 24.30 1.26 25.36
CA GLY A 226 24.46 2.06 24.12
C GLY A 226 23.21 2.20 23.23
N HIS A 227 22.05 1.73 23.72
CA HIS A 227 20.74 1.85 23.10
C HIS A 227 19.99 2.95 23.85
N ASP A 228 20.24 4.20 23.45
CA ASP A 228 19.78 5.38 24.16
C ASP A 228 18.38 5.85 23.72
N TYR A 229 17.60 5.01 23.01
CA TYR A 229 16.28 5.44 22.55
C TYR A 229 15.22 5.31 23.65
N GLU A 230 15.05 6.41 24.39
CA GLU A 230 13.83 6.71 25.12
C GLU A 230 12.89 7.49 24.19
N GLY A 231 11.69 6.95 23.93
CA GLY A 231 10.77 7.59 23.00
C GLY A 231 9.57 6.75 22.60
N MET A 232 8.69 7.38 21.82
CA MET A 232 7.45 6.78 21.34
C MET A 232 7.64 6.08 20.00
N TRP A 233 7.14 4.85 19.88
CA TRP A 233 7.20 4.11 18.64
C TRP A 233 5.92 3.32 18.36
N GLU A 234 5.68 3.02 17.08
CA GLU A 234 4.60 2.16 16.62
C GLU A 234 5.02 1.34 15.40
N VAL A 235 4.36 0.21 15.18
CA VAL A 235 4.55 -0.60 13.97
C VAL A 235 3.63 -0.06 12.89
N GLU A 236 4.20 0.44 11.79
CA GLU A 236 3.45 0.93 10.63
C GLU A 236 3.01 -0.23 9.73
N SER A 237 3.95 -1.14 9.43
CA SER A 237 3.69 -2.32 8.61
C SER A 237 4.64 -3.45 8.96
N TYR A 238 4.36 -4.65 8.45
CA TYR A 238 5.28 -5.77 8.47
C TYR A 238 5.16 -6.56 7.17
N THR A 239 6.27 -7.12 6.71
CA THR A 239 6.33 -8.01 5.55
C THR A 239 6.64 -9.41 6.03
N THR A 240 5.95 -10.40 5.46
CA THR A 240 6.21 -11.81 5.75
C THR A 240 7.03 -12.42 4.62
N ARG A 241 8.13 -13.08 4.95
CA ARG A 241 8.96 -13.87 4.01
C ARG A 241 9.00 -15.32 4.46
N MET A 242 9.19 -16.25 3.52
CA MET A 242 9.34 -17.69 3.83
C MET A 242 10.66 -18.28 3.29
N PRO A 243 11.83 -17.81 3.75
CA PRO A 243 13.10 -18.40 3.38
C PRO A 243 13.23 -19.83 3.95
N GLN A 244 13.51 -20.81 3.07
CA GLN A 244 13.70 -22.22 3.43
C GLN A 244 12.60 -22.83 4.31
N GLY A 245 11.34 -22.41 4.10
CA GLY A 245 10.18 -22.94 4.83
C GLY A 245 10.02 -22.43 6.26
N ARG A 246 10.79 -21.40 6.65
CA ARG A 246 10.61 -20.69 7.93
C ARG A 246 9.97 -19.35 7.68
N ILE A 247 9.00 -18.98 8.50
CA ILE A 247 8.39 -17.66 8.44
C ILE A 247 9.35 -16.67 9.08
N ASP A 248 9.68 -15.61 8.34
CA ASP A 248 10.50 -14.50 8.79
C ASP A 248 9.68 -13.20 8.64
N TYR A 249 9.81 -12.32 9.62
CA TYR A 249 9.06 -11.07 9.69
C TYR A 249 10.02 -9.89 9.68
N GLU A 250 9.83 -8.99 8.72
CA GLU A 250 10.49 -7.69 8.67
C GLU A 250 9.46 -6.61 9.02
N PHE A 251 9.74 -5.81 10.04
CA PHE A 251 8.83 -4.80 10.57
C PHE A 251 9.27 -3.43 10.10
N VAL A 252 8.32 -2.52 9.88
CA VAL A 252 8.57 -1.11 9.63
C VAL A 252 8.10 -0.33 10.86
N ILE A 253 9.05 0.29 11.54
CA ILE A 253 8.84 0.99 12.81
C ILE A 253 8.89 2.50 12.59
N LEU A 254 7.91 3.22 13.13
CA LEU A 254 7.92 4.68 13.21
C LEU A 254 8.39 5.11 14.58
N LEU A 255 9.47 5.89 14.63
CA LEU A 255 9.95 6.55 15.84
C LEU A 255 9.49 8.01 15.84
N LYS A 256 8.63 8.41 16.78
CA LYS A 256 8.01 9.75 16.76
C LYS A 256 9.05 10.87 16.94
N ASP A 257 10.09 10.63 17.72
CA ASP A 257 11.12 11.64 18.01
C ASP A 257 12.09 11.87 16.85
N PHE A 258 12.08 10.98 15.84
CA PHE A 258 12.87 11.11 14.61
C PHE A 258 12.04 11.62 13.43
N GLY A 259 10.93 12.31 13.68
CA GLY A 259 10.11 12.91 12.62
C GLY A 259 9.34 11.90 11.78
N SER A 260 8.93 10.77 12.37
CA SER A 260 8.17 9.70 11.71
C SER A 260 8.91 9.04 10.54
N VAL A 261 10.24 8.96 10.60
CA VAL A 261 11.00 8.17 9.63
C VAL A 261 10.71 6.68 9.87
N ALA A 262 10.27 6.00 8.82
CA ALA A 262 10.05 4.57 8.79
C ALA A 262 11.38 3.82 8.75
N ILE A 263 11.65 2.99 9.76
CA ILE A 263 12.89 2.22 9.89
C ILE A 263 12.56 0.73 9.79
N PRO A 264 13.13 0.00 8.80
CA PRO A 264 13.00 -1.44 8.74
C PRO A 264 13.79 -2.08 9.89
N MET A 265 13.17 -3.03 10.59
CA MET A 265 13.74 -3.76 11.72
C MET A 265 13.41 -5.25 11.64
N GLY A 266 14.37 -6.09 12.04
CA GLY A 266 14.19 -7.52 12.18
C GLY A 266 13.47 -7.91 13.48
N GLN A 267 13.06 -9.18 13.56
CA GLN A 267 12.33 -9.71 14.72
C GLN A 267 13.06 -9.54 16.06
N GLU A 268 14.39 -9.73 16.10
CA GLU A 268 15.16 -9.58 17.35
C GLU A 268 15.28 -8.11 17.80
N GLU A 269 15.29 -7.16 16.86
CA GLU A 269 15.32 -5.73 17.18
C GLU A 269 13.97 -5.27 17.75
N VAL A 270 12.86 -5.72 17.15
CA VAL A 270 11.50 -5.45 17.67
C VAL A 270 11.27 -6.12 19.01
N LYS A 271 11.80 -7.33 19.22
CA LYS A 271 11.78 -8.01 20.52
C LYS A 271 12.47 -7.20 21.61
N LEU A 272 13.63 -6.62 21.30
CA LEU A 272 14.36 -5.76 22.23
C LEU A 272 13.53 -4.51 22.57
N LEU A 273 12.95 -3.85 21.57
CA LEU A 273 12.06 -2.72 21.78
C LEU A 273 10.86 -3.07 22.67
N LEU A 274 10.15 -4.17 22.37
CA LEU A 274 9.01 -4.63 23.17
C LEU A 274 9.41 -4.93 24.62
N THR A 275 10.57 -5.57 24.84
CA THR A 275 11.04 -5.93 26.18
C THR A 275 11.22 -4.70 27.08
N HIS A 276 11.56 -3.55 26.49
CA HIS A 276 11.78 -2.29 27.20
C HIS A 276 10.65 -1.28 27.03
N SER A 277 9.49 -1.72 26.53
CA SER A 277 8.38 -0.82 26.26
C SER A 277 7.14 -1.12 27.08
N VAL A 278 6.28 -0.12 27.16
CA VAL A 278 4.91 -0.22 27.68
C VAL A 278 3.93 0.33 26.67
N ILE A 279 2.72 -0.23 26.59
CA ILE A 279 1.64 0.33 25.75
C ILE A 279 1.20 1.66 26.35
N VAL A 280 1.04 2.66 25.48
CA VAL A 280 0.39 3.93 25.79
C VAL A 280 -1.06 3.82 25.31
N ALA A 281 -2.00 4.00 26.24
CA ALA A 281 -3.45 3.94 25.97
C ALA A 281 -3.94 5.14 25.15
#